data_AF-A0A496L8D1-F1
#
_entry.id   AF-A0A496L8D1-F1
#
_cell.length_a   1.000
_cell.length_b   1.000
_cell.length_c   1.000
_cell.angle_alpha   90.00
_cell.angle_beta   90.00
_cell.angle_gamma   90.00
#
_symmetry.space_group_name_H-M   'P 1'
#
loop_
_entity.id
_entity.type
_entity.pdbx_description
1 polymer ?
#
loop_
_entity_poly.entity_id
_entity_poly.type
_entity_poly.pdbx_seq_one_letter_code
_entity_poly.pdbx_strand_id
1 'polypeptide(L)' 'QICELRNCINVAYLVIKQAMARHESRGLHYTLDYPHKSN' A
#
# COMPACT_ATOMS: atom_id res chain seq x y z
N GLN A 1 -4.03 12.07 -21.92
CA GLN A 1 -3.70 10.64 -22.04
C GLN A 1 -2.38 10.25 -21.34
N ILE A 2 -1.17 10.63 -21.81
CA ILE A 2 0.09 10.24 -21.11
C ILE A 2 0.21 10.79 -19.68
N CYS A 3 -0.25 12.02 -19.44
CA CYS A 3 -0.22 12.61 -18.09
C CYS A 3 -1.12 11.87 -17.09
N GLU A 4 -2.31 11.43 -17.52
CA GLU A 4 -3.23 10.67 -16.67
C GLU A 4 -2.63 9.29 -16.35
N LEU A 5 -2.05 8.62 -17.35
CA LEU A 5 -1.33 7.37 -17.15
C LEU A 5 -0.18 7.53 -16.14
N ARG A 6 0.63 8.59 -16.27
CA ARG A 6 1.70 8.91 -15.31
C ARG A 6 1.15 9.12 -13.91
N ASN A 7 0.03 9.83 -13.78
CA ASN A 7 -0.60 10.08 -12.48
C ASN A 7 -1.09 8.77 -11.83
N CYS A 8 -1.75 7.90 -12.59
CA CYS A 8 -2.21 6.59 -12.09
C CYS A 8 -1.04 5.73 -11.62
N ILE A 9 0.05 5.66 -12.40
CA ILE A 9 1.26 4.91 -12.03
C ILE A 9 1.87 5.46 -10.73
N ASN A 10 1.98 6.78 -10.62
CA ASN A 10 2.52 7.42 -9.42
C ASN A 10 1.69 7.12 -8.16
N VAL A 11 0.36 7.20 -8.27
CA VAL A 11 -0.55 6.90 -7.16
C VAL A 11 -0.44 5.42 -6.78
N ALA A 12 -0.47 4.50 -7.76
CA ALA A 12 -0.33 3.07 -7.50
C ALA A 12 1.01 2.74 -6.83
N TYR A 13 2.10 3.34 -7.28
CA TYR A 13 3.42 3.17 -6.67
C TYR A 13 3.44 3.59 -5.20
N LEU A 14 2.83 4.72 -4.85
CA LEU A 14 2.75 5.18 -3.46
C LEU A 14 1.95 4.22 -2.58
N VAL A 15 0.84 3.68 -3.09
CA VAL A 15 0.02 2.68 -2.38
C VAL A 15 0.82 1.41 -2.11
N ILE A 16 1.50 0.87 -3.13
CA ILE A 16 2.32 -0.34 -3.00
C ILE A 16 3.48 -0.10 -2.04
N LYS A 17 4.19 1.03 -2.18
CA LYS A 17 5.31 1.38 -1.31
C LYS A 17 4.89 1.48 0.16
N GLN A 18 3.73 2.08 0.43
CA GLN A 18 3.18 2.13 1.79
C GLN A 18 2.73 0.76 2.30
N ALA A 19 2.14 -0.08 1.45
CA ALA A 19 1.75 -1.44 1.81
C ALA A 19 2.98 -2.29 2.19
N MET A 20 4.07 -2.21 1.44
CA MET A 20 5.31 -2.94 1.73
C MET A 20 6.01 -2.48 3.00
N ALA A 21 5.96 -1.17 3.31
CA ALA A 21 6.60 -0.61 4.50
C ALA A 21 5.82 -0.88 5.80
N ARG A 22 4.58 -1.40 5.72
CA ARG A 22 3.72 -1.63 6.88
C ARG A 22 3.85 -3.07 7.36
N HIS A 23 4.38 -3.23 8.56
CA HIS A 23 4.53 -4.53 9.24
C HIS A 23 3.46 -4.74 10.31
N GLU A 24 2.19 -4.55 9.93
CA GLU A 24 1.02 -4.80 10.78
C GLU A 24 -0.20 -5.02 9.90
N SER A 25 -1.18 -5.75 10.42
CA SER A 25 -2.52 -5.81 9.83
C SER A 25 -3.44 -4.88 10.59
N ARG A 26 -4.01 -3.90 9.88
CA ARG A 26 -4.90 -2.89 10.47
C ARG A 26 -5.96 -2.44 9.49
N GLY A 27 -7.22 -2.52 9.93
CA GLY A 27 -8.37 -2.17 9.10
C GLY A 27 -8.42 -3.05 7.85
N LEU A 28 -8.50 -2.43 6.68
CA LEU A 28 -8.54 -3.13 5.39
C LEU A 28 -7.17 -3.60 4.87
N HIS A 29 -6.07 -3.17 5.49
CA HIS A 29 -4.73 -3.63 5.12
C HIS A 29 -4.39 -4.87 5.95
N TYR A 30 -4.49 -6.04 5.33
CA TYR A 30 -4.16 -7.33 5.93
C TYR A 30 -2.97 -7.97 5.22
N THR A 31 -2.01 -8.48 5.99
CA THR A 31 -0.85 -9.22 5.49
C THR A 31 -0.65 -10.47 6.33
N LEU A 32 -0.31 -11.58 5.66
CA LEU A 32 -0.10 -12.87 6.31
C LEU A 32 1.16 -12.89 7.20
N ASP A 33 2.17 -12.09 6.84
CA ASP A 33 3.43 -12.01 7.58
C ASP A 33 3.27 -11.27 8.93
N TYR A 34 2.30 -10.35 9.01
CA TYR A 34 2.01 -9.54 10.19
C TYR A 34 0.50 -9.50 10.44
N PRO A 35 -0.12 -10.60 10.92
CA PRO A 35 -1.58 -10.76 10.95
C PRO A 35 -2.27 -9.93 12.04
N HIS A 36 -1.52 -9.35 12.97
CA HIS A 36 -2.04 -8.56 14.09
C HIS A 36 -1.64 -7.09 13.98
N LYS A 37 -2.41 -6.23 14.65
CA LYS A 37 -2.10 -4.81 14.80
C LYS A 37 -0.91 -4.64 15.74
N SER A 38 0.01 -3.75 15.40
CA SER A 38 1.09 -3.34 16.31
C SER A 38 0.56 -2.24 17.23
N ASN A 39 0.48 -2.52 18.54
CA ASN A 39 0.02 -1.58 19.58
C ASN A 39 1.19 -1.23 20.50
#